data_AF-A0A396PX93-F1
#
_entry.id   AF-A0A396PX93-F1
#
_cell.length_a   1.000
_cell.length_b   1.000
_cell.length_c   1.000
_cell.angle_alpha   90.00
_cell.angle_beta   90.00
_cell.angle_gamma   90.00
#
_symmetry.space_group_name_H-M   'P 1'
#
loop_
_entity.id
_entity.type
_entity.pdbx_description
1 polymer ?
#
loop_
_entity_poly.entity_id
_entity_poly.type
_entity_poly.pdbx_seq_one_letter_code
_entity_poly.pdbx_strand_id
1 'polypeptide(L)'
;MFKKRKAWQLALLVWLCLFLIPAVRAFGAGTAARHWNIGDTVIRRIDGKDYRFRCIDQNYADHMDVHRNGALFLCDEVIPANTGSRYEFEMPEDGPHDYVYVPGPIVRFGSSADYKYSSVRGWLSRSESGFADAIMVNTGVERAYQGSTKAEYWEHLLQDDLAPLYLGSQKMEDRLFILSVDEAYRYRNWLWKFHGAKKRNPETQIGEFCKGYWLRTPCGKAEGTEIYIVDLVNGNIRPEKVSVREQKSGKGMEQDEEIKVTGTTGVRPAFVLPQR
;
A
#
# COMPACT_ATOMS: atom_id res chain seq x y z
N MET A 1 19.08 -51.64 54.00
CA MET A 1 18.82 -53.10 53.98
C MET A 1 17.85 -53.38 52.84
N PHE A 2 18.23 -54.30 51.95
CA PHE A 2 17.43 -54.97 50.89
C PHE A 2 15.96 -55.23 51.28
N LYS A 3 14.93 -55.32 50.41
CA LYS A 3 14.76 -55.95 49.08
C LYS A 3 13.33 -55.56 48.58
N LYS A 4 13.15 -55.08 47.35
CA LYS A 4 12.57 -55.82 46.19
C LYS A 4 11.11 -56.32 46.35
N ARG A 5 10.20 -55.92 45.44
CA ARG A 5 9.79 -56.65 44.20
C ARG A 5 8.38 -56.26 43.71
N LYS A 6 8.29 -56.01 42.39
CA LYS A 6 7.37 -56.58 41.38
C LYS A 6 5.86 -56.54 41.65
N ALA A 7 4.93 -56.55 40.70
CA ALA A 7 4.82 -56.32 39.26
C ALA A 7 3.34 -56.69 38.97
N TRP A 8 2.64 -55.87 38.20
CA TRP A 8 1.62 -56.25 37.20
C TRP A 8 0.44 -57.17 37.59
N GLN A 9 -0.79 -56.63 37.56
CA GLN A 9 -2.02 -57.20 36.98
C GLN A 9 -3.16 -56.16 37.15
N LEU A 10 -3.68 -55.51 36.10
CA LEU A 10 -4.80 -55.90 35.19
C LEU A 10 -6.21 -55.81 35.82
N ALA A 11 -6.98 -54.80 35.41
CA ALA A 11 -8.46 -54.73 35.22
C ALA A 11 -8.84 -53.24 35.06
N LEU A 12 -9.15 -52.67 33.89
CA LEU A 12 -10.24 -52.91 32.92
C LEU A 12 -11.63 -52.64 33.52
N LEU A 13 -12.11 -51.40 33.35
CA LEU A 13 -13.52 -50.93 33.34
C LEU A 13 -13.48 -49.42 33.05
N VAL A 14 -13.50 -49.00 31.78
CA VAL A 14 -14.71 -48.58 31.05
C VAL A 14 -15.59 -47.64 31.90
N TRP A 15 -15.43 -46.33 31.72
CA TRP A 15 -16.61 -45.50 31.53
C TRP A 15 -16.35 -44.40 30.49
N LEU A 16 -17.15 -44.51 29.43
CA LEU A 16 -17.30 -43.64 28.30
C LEU A 16 -17.76 -42.25 28.78
N CYS A 17 -16.97 -41.20 28.54
CA CYS A 17 -17.51 -39.85 28.41
C CYS A 17 -17.24 -39.37 26.99
N LEU A 18 -18.24 -39.62 26.14
CA LEU A 18 -18.48 -38.96 24.89
C LEU A 18 -18.42 -37.43 25.09
N PHE A 19 -17.31 -36.82 24.71
CA PHE A 19 -17.37 -35.48 24.15
C PHE A 19 -16.85 -35.56 22.72
N LEU A 20 -17.80 -35.44 21.81
CA LEU A 20 -17.61 -35.22 20.39
C LEU A 20 -16.57 -34.12 20.18
N ILE A 21 -15.35 -34.50 19.82
CA ILE A 21 -14.49 -33.64 19.01
C ILE A 21 -14.96 -33.90 17.58
N PRO A 22 -15.53 -32.92 16.86
CA PRO A 22 -15.65 -33.06 15.43
C PRO A 22 -14.21 -33.09 14.91
N ALA A 23 -13.78 -34.28 14.49
CA ALA A 23 -12.68 -34.41 13.57
C ALA A 23 -13.01 -33.49 12.39
N VAL A 24 -12.32 -32.36 12.29
CA VAL A 24 -12.36 -31.52 11.10
C VAL A 24 -11.77 -32.37 9.99
N ARG A 25 -12.67 -33.05 9.27
CA ARG A 25 -12.37 -33.67 7.99
C ARG A 25 -11.77 -32.57 7.13
N ALA A 26 -10.52 -32.76 6.73
CA ALA A 26 -9.97 -32.12 5.55
C ALA A 26 -10.84 -32.56 4.37
N PHE A 27 -11.91 -31.81 4.12
CA PHE A 27 -12.59 -31.85 2.84
C PHE A 27 -11.66 -31.15 1.86
N GLY A 28 -11.22 -31.89 0.85
CA GLY A 28 -10.72 -31.30 -0.38
C GLY A 28 -11.80 -30.38 -0.93
N ALA A 29 -11.67 -29.09 -0.66
CA ALA A 29 -12.46 -28.08 -1.33
C ALA A 29 -11.83 -27.95 -2.72
N GLY A 30 -12.51 -28.50 -3.74
CA GLY A 30 -12.36 -27.96 -5.08
C GLY A 30 -12.49 -26.45 -4.95
N THR A 31 -11.49 -25.70 -5.41
CA THR A 31 -11.49 -24.24 -5.33
C THR A 31 -12.74 -23.74 -6.02
N ALA A 32 -13.77 -23.39 -5.24
CA ALA A 32 -14.93 -22.72 -5.77
C ALA A 32 -14.43 -21.51 -6.54
N ALA A 33 -14.84 -21.39 -7.80
CA ALA A 33 -14.61 -20.21 -8.60
C ALA A 33 -15.09 -18.99 -7.78
N ARG A 34 -14.17 -18.10 -7.43
CA ARG A 34 -14.47 -16.95 -6.58
C ARG A 34 -14.76 -15.77 -7.49
N HIS A 35 -16.03 -15.44 -7.59
CA HIS A 35 -16.50 -14.23 -8.24
C HIS A 35 -16.44 -13.07 -7.23
N TRP A 36 -15.67 -12.05 -7.53
CA TRP A 36 -15.59 -10.83 -6.70
C TRP A 36 -16.61 -9.81 -7.16
N ASN A 37 -17.27 -9.14 -6.21
CA ASN A 37 -18.18 -8.03 -6.42
C ASN A 37 -17.57 -6.71 -5.97
N ILE A 38 -17.97 -5.61 -6.61
CA ILE A 38 -17.63 -4.26 -6.14
C ILE A 38 -18.08 -4.14 -4.67
N GLY A 39 -17.16 -3.71 -3.81
CA GLY A 39 -17.40 -3.60 -2.37
C GLY A 39 -16.92 -4.78 -1.54
N ASP A 40 -16.65 -5.94 -2.15
CA ASP A 40 -16.05 -7.09 -1.45
C ASP A 40 -14.71 -6.67 -0.84
N THR A 41 -14.39 -7.24 0.33
CA THR A 41 -13.15 -6.89 1.03
C THR A 41 -12.31 -8.10 1.35
N VAL A 42 -11.00 -7.86 1.43
CA VAL A 42 -10.00 -8.83 1.86
C VAL A 42 -9.02 -8.15 2.81
N ILE A 43 -8.46 -8.91 3.74
CA ILE A 43 -7.37 -8.46 4.60
C ILE A 43 -6.05 -8.98 4.02
N ARG A 44 -5.03 -8.12 3.99
CA ARG A 44 -3.67 -8.45 3.57
C ARG A 44 -2.68 -7.80 4.51
N ARG A 45 -1.54 -8.45 4.73
CA ARG A 45 -0.49 -7.96 5.62
C ARG A 45 0.60 -7.28 4.80
N ILE A 46 0.97 -6.07 5.20
CA ILE A 46 2.10 -5.31 4.66
C ILE A 46 2.95 -4.91 5.85
N ASP A 47 4.22 -5.31 5.84
CA ASP A 47 5.19 -4.96 6.88
C ASP A 47 4.70 -5.22 8.32
N GLY A 48 4.08 -6.39 8.54
CA GLY A 48 3.57 -6.80 9.85
C GLY A 48 2.20 -6.23 10.24
N LYS A 49 1.65 -5.23 9.52
CA LYS A 49 0.32 -4.66 9.79
C LYS A 49 -0.74 -5.18 8.81
N ASP A 50 -1.92 -5.49 9.33
CA ASP A 50 -3.08 -5.90 8.53
C ASP A 50 -3.81 -4.67 7.97
N TYR A 51 -4.07 -4.72 6.67
CA TYR A 51 -4.76 -3.69 5.91
C TYR A 51 -5.97 -4.29 5.21
N ARG A 52 -7.07 -3.54 5.20
CA ARG A 52 -8.26 -3.91 4.43
C ARG A 52 -8.16 -3.36 3.02
N PHE A 53 -8.47 -4.20 2.05
CA PHE A 53 -8.60 -3.81 0.65
C PHE A 53 -10.01 -4.09 0.17
N ARG A 54 -10.54 -3.20 -0.68
CA ARG A 54 -11.87 -3.30 -1.26
C ARG A 54 -11.79 -3.45 -2.78
N CYS A 55 -12.60 -4.34 -3.33
CA CYS A 55 -12.82 -4.45 -4.76
C CYS A 55 -13.51 -3.18 -5.30
N ILE A 56 -12.84 -2.48 -6.21
CA ILE A 56 -13.34 -1.25 -6.85
C ILE A 56 -13.60 -1.43 -8.35
N ASP A 57 -13.14 -2.54 -8.92
CA ASP A 57 -13.37 -2.96 -10.30
C ASP A 57 -13.36 -4.49 -10.36
N GLN A 58 -14.35 -5.09 -11.03
CA GLN A 58 -14.48 -6.54 -11.21
C GLN A 58 -13.81 -7.05 -12.49
N ASN A 59 -13.50 -6.14 -13.41
CA ASN A 59 -12.94 -6.44 -14.72
C ASN A 59 -11.77 -5.50 -15.03
N TYR A 60 -10.77 -5.53 -14.16
CA TYR A 60 -9.58 -4.71 -14.28
C TYR A 60 -8.80 -5.06 -15.54
N ALA A 61 -8.66 -4.07 -16.42
CA ALA A 61 -7.74 -4.10 -17.54
C ALA A 61 -6.57 -3.14 -17.28
N ASP A 62 -5.35 -3.65 -17.43
CA ASP A 62 -4.16 -2.80 -17.49
C ASP A 62 -4.18 -1.94 -18.78
N HIS A 63 -3.23 -1.03 -18.92
CA HIS A 63 -3.17 -0.11 -20.07
C HIS A 63 -2.91 -0.81 -21.42
N MET A 64 -2.48 -2.08 -21.40
CA MET A 64 -2.26 -2.87 -22.62
C MET A 64 -3.56 -3.50 -23.14
N ASP A 65 -4.70 -3.23 -22.48
CA ASP A 65 -6.04 -3.76 -22.82
C ASP A 65 -6.09 -5.29 -22.93
N VAL A 66 -5.11 -5.98 -22.34
CA VAL A 66 -5.17 -7.42 -22.21
C VAL A 66 -6.26 -7.72 -21.20
N HIS A 67 -7.37 -8.29 -21.65
CA HIS A 67 -8.49 -8.72 -20.81
C HIS A 67 -7.98 -9.74 -19.79
N ARG A 68 -7.56 -9.24 -18.62
CA ARG A 68 -7.26 -10.08 -17.47
C ARG A 68 -8.56 -10.15 -16.69
N ASN A 69 -9.15 -11.33 -16.63
CA ASN A 69 -10.26 -11.64 -15.75
C ASN A 69 -9.79 -11.48 -14.29
N GLY A 70 -9.74 -10.26 -13.79
CA GLY A 70 -9.22 -9.94 -12.47
C GLY A 70 -9.95 -8.78 -11.85
N ALA A 71 -10.16 -8.86 -10.54
CA ALA A 71 -10.78 -7.81 -9.74
C ALA A 71 -9.70 -6.94 -9.08
N LEU A 72 -9.77 -5.62 -9.26
CA LEU A 72 -8.86 -4.65 -8.64
C LEU A 72 -9.31 -4.37 -7.21
N PHE A 73 -8.38 -4.56 -6.28
CA PHE A 73 -8.52 -4.27 -4.87
C PHE A 73 -7.68 -3.05 -4.49
N LEU A 74 -8.30 -2.01 -3.94
CA LEU A 74 -7.64 -0.80 -3.45
C LEU A 74 -7.68 -0.76 -1.92
N CYS A 75 -6.59 -0.33 -1.28
CA CYS A 75 -6.51 -0.19 0.16
C CYS A 75 -7.56 0.82 0.69
N ASP A 76 -8.19 0.46 1.81
CA ASP A 76 -9.23 1.26 2.47
C ASP A 76 -8.70 2.44 3.28
N GLU A 77 -7.38 2.51 3.44
CA GLU A 77 -6.65 3.57 4.16
C GLU A 77 -5.42 4.00 3.35
N VAL A 78 -4.92 5.20 3.64
CA VAL A 78 -3.60 5.64 3.16
C VAL A 78 -2.57 5.28 4.22
N ILE A 79 -1.51 4.61 3.80
CA ILE A 79 -0.38 4.25 4.66
C ILE A 79 0.51 5.50 4.81
N PRO A 80 0.63 6.10 6.02
CA PRO A 80 1.33 7.36 6.21
C PRO A 80 2.83 7.29 5.88
N ALA A 81 3.45 8.41 5.52
CA ALA A 81 4.84 8.47 5.10
C ALA A 81 5.84 8.06 6.19
N ASN A 82 5.50 8.25 7.48
CA ASN A 82 6.33 7.83 8.61
C ASN A 82 6.19 6.35 8.98
N THR A 83 5.48 5.55 8.17
CA THR A 83 5.36 4.11 8.43
C THR A 83 6.74 3.45 8.45
N GLY A 84 7.04 2.72 9.53
CA GLY A 84 8.32 2.04 9.75
C GLY A 84 9.43 2.94 10.31
N SER A 85 9.19 4.24 10.46
CA SER A 85 10.07 5.16 11.18
C SER A 85 10.07 4.88 12.68
N ARG A 86 11.19 5.14 13.34
CA ARG A 86 11.34 4.97 14.80
C ARG A 86 12.53 5.76 15.32
N TYR A 87 12.60 5.94 16.63
CA TYR A 87 13.80 6.42 17.31
C TYR A 87 14.52 5.23 17.94
N GLU A 88 15.81 5.08 17.67
CA GLU A 88 16.68 4.08 18.28
C GLU A 88 17.65 4.75 19.23
N PHE A 89 17.92 4.11 20.37
CA PHE A 89 18.92 4.60 21.32
C PHE A 89 20.29 4.09 20.88
N GLU A 90 21.18 4.99 20.50
CA GLU A 90 22.55 4.64 20.14
C GLU A 90 23.49 4.85 21.34
N MET A 91 24.39 3.89 21.56
CA MET A 91 25.51 4.01 22.49
C MET A 91 26.81 3.99 21.69
N PRO A 92 27.24 5.12 21.10
CA PRO A 92 28.56 5.20 20.49
C PRO A 92 29.66 4.97 21.52
N GLU A 93 30.79 4.36 21.12
CA GLU A 93 31.95 4.16 22.01
C GLU A 93 32.56 5.50 22.47
N ASP A 94 32.48 6.53 21.62
CA ASP A 94 32.99 7.88 21.88
C ASP A 94 31.90 8.94 21.59
N GLY A 95 30.95 9.13 22.50
CA GLY A 95 29.95 10.20 22.36
C GLY A 95 28.84 10.19 23.42
N PRO A 96 28.07 11.28 23.53
CA PRO A 96 26.88 11.31 24.38
C PRO A 96 25.82 10.35 23.84
N HIS A 97 25.15 9.65 24.75
CA HIS A 97 24.01 8.80 24.40
C HIS A 97 22.83 9.66 23.95
N ASP A 98 22.25 9.34 22.80
CA ASP A 98 21.09 10.05 22.28
C ASP A 98 20.16 9.14 21.48
N TYR A 99 18.93 9.59 21.28
CA TYR A 99 17.98 8.96 20.38
C TYR A 99 18.23 9.44 18.95
N VAL A 100 18.47 8.50 18.04
CA VAL A 100 18.64 8.78 16.62
C VAL A 100 17.38 8.39 15.87
N TYR A 101 16.87 9.32 15.07
CA TYR A 101 15.74 9.06 14.18
C TYR A 101 16.17 8.14 13.03
N VAL A 102 15.51 6.99 12.93
CA VAL A 102 15.70 6.02 11.85
C VAL A 102 14.51 6.14 10.89
N PRO A 103 14.71 6.68 9.67
CA PRO A 103 13.63 6.89 8.73
C PRO A 103 13.05 5.57 8.22
N GLY A 104 11.73 5.54 8.11
CA GLY A 104 10.99 4.46 7.49
C GLY A 104 11.22 4.37 5.96
N PRO A 105 10.77 3.28 5.34
CA PRO A 105 11.02 3.01 3.92
C PRO A 105 10.30 3.94 2.94
N ILE A 106 9.27 4.68 3.39
CA ILE A 106 8.41 5.50 2.52
C ILE A 106 8.31 6.96 2.96
N VAL A 107 9.30 7.45 3.73
CA VAL A 107 9.39 8.86 4.15
C VAL A 107 9.40 9.84 2.96
N ARG A 108 9.76 9.36 1.76
CA ARG A 108 9.69 10.09 0.49
C ARG A 108 9.50 9.11 -0.67
N PHE A 109 9.19 9.63 -1.86
CA PHE A 109 8.98 8.79 -3.04
C PHE A 109 10.28 8.12 -3.51
N GLY A 110 11.37 8.88 -3.60
CA GLY A 110 12.65 8.41 -4.09
C GLY A 110 13.66 9.55 -4.30
N SER A 111 14.65 9.33 -5.17
CA SER A 111 15.57 10.37 -5.64
C SER A 111 15.15 10.98 -6.99
N SER A 112 14.22 10.34 -7.70
CA SER A 112 13.61 10.81 -8.95
C SER A 112 12.13 10.41 -9.01
N ALA A 113 11.43 10.84 -10.06
CA ALA A 113 10.05 10.49 -10.33
C ALA A 113 9.89 9.11 -11.02
N ASP A 114 10.96 8.33 -11.12
CA ASP A 114 10.94 7.01 -11.74
C ASP A 114 10.40 5.97 -10.75
N TYR A 115 9.18 5.51 -10.97
CA TYR A 115 8.53 4.51 -10.13
C TYR A 115 9.32 3.20 -10.04
N LYS A 116 10.05 2.81 -11.10
CA LYS A 116 10.81 1.55 -11.15
C LYS A 116 11.86 1.47 -10.04
N TYR A 117 12.52 2.60 -9.75
CA TYR A 117 13.58 2.72 -8.74
C TYR A 117 13.13 3.48 -7.49
N SER A 118 11.82 3.73 -7.35
CA SER A 118 11.27 4.44 -6.20
C SER A 118 11.38 3.64 -4.90
N SER A 119 11.52 4.34 -3.79
CA SER A 119 11.48 3.76 -2.45
C SER A 119 10.12 3.10 -2.18
N VAL A 120 9.04 3.71 -2.69
CA VAL A 120 7.67 3.19 -2.59
C VAL A 120 7.55 1.82 -3.24
N ARG A 121 7.96 1.68 -4.51
CA ARG A 121 7.92 0.39 -5.21
C ARG A 121 8.79 -0.64 -4.50
N GLY A 122 10.02 -0.27 -4.14
CA GLY A 122 10.93 -1.16 -3.42
C GLY A 122 10.35 -1.68 -2.10
N TRP A 123 9.58 -0.85 -1.38
CA TRP A 123 8.88 -1.26 -0.16
C TRP A 123 7.70 -2.20 -0.44
N LEU A 124 6.86 -1.89 -1.44
CA LEU A 124 5.74 -2.77 -1.83
C LEU A 124 6.22 -4.14 -2.30
N SER A 125 7.29 -4.19 -3.11
CA SER A 125 7.88 -5.44 -3.60
C SER A 125 8.34 -6.37 -2.47
N ARG A 126 8.81 -5.84 -1.33
CA ARG A 126 9.19 -6.65 -0.16
C ARG A 126 8.00 -7.33 0.52
N SER A 127 6.79 -6.83 0.31
CA SER A 127 5.56 -7.37 0.90
C SER A 127 4.79 -8.32 -0.04
N GLU A 128 5.27 -8.56 -1.26
CA GLU A 128 4.55 -9.36 -2.28
C GLU A 128 4.35 -10.83 -1.91
N SER A 129 5.11 -11.37 -0.96
CA SER A 129 4.91 -12.73 -0.45
C SER A 129 3.51 -12.89 0.18
N GLY A 130 2.97 -11.83 0.78
CA GLY A 130 1.59 -11.77 1.29
C GLY A 130 0.51 -11.70 0.20
N PHE A 131 0.90 -11.62 -1.08
CA PHE A 131 0.04 -11.45 -2.24
C PHE A 131 0.32 -12.52 -3.31
N ALA A 132 0.79 -13.71 -2.90
CA ALA A 132 1.15 -14.78 -3.83
C ALA A 132 -0.02 -15.27 -4.72
N ASP A 133 -1.26 -15.04 -4.30
CA ASP A 133 -2.49 -15.34 -5.05
C ASP A 133 -2.92 -14.21 -6.01
N ALA A 134 -2.24 -13.07 -5.98
CA ALA A 134 -2.50 -11.95 -6.86
C ALA A 134 -1.90 -12.14 -8.26
N ILE A 135 -2.54 -11.52 -9.24
CA ILE A 135 -2.08 -11.48 -10.63
C ILE A 135 -0.90 -10.51 -10.74
N MET A 136 0.15 -10.89 -11.48
CA MET A 136 1.19 -9.95 -11.93
C MET A 136 0.56 -8.93 -12.88
N VAL A 137 0.68 -7.63 -12.60
CA VAL A 137 0.08 -6.56 -13.43
C VAL A 137 1.19 -5.76 -14.08
N ASN A 138 1.06 -5.40 -15.36
CA ASN A 138 1.99 -4.45 -15.98
C ASN A 138 1.74 -3.04 -15.44
N THR A 139 2.63 -2.56 -14.59
CA THR A 139 2.57 -1.26 -13.91
C THR A 139 3.38 -0.18 -14.62
N GLY A 140 4.00 -0.49 -15.76
CA GLY A 140 4.61 0.52 -16.62
C GLY A 140 3.63 1.64 -16.98
N VAL A 141 4.14 2.86 -17.13
CA VAL A 141 3.35 4.02 -17.61
C VAL A 141 3.90 4.46 -18.96
N GLU A 142 3.02 4.54 -19.96
CA GLU A 142 3.41 4.98 -21.32
C GLU A 142 3.39 6.50 -21.47
N ARG A 143 2.73 7.20 -20.52
CA ARG A 143 2.56 8.65 -20.53
C ARG A 143 2.93 9.25 -19.19
N ALA A 144 3.62 10.37 -19.24
CA ALA A 144 3.65 11.38 -18.20
C ALA A 144 2.57 12.43 -18.48
N TYR A 145 2.42 13.37 -17.56
CA TYR A 145 1.54 14.53 -17.74
C TYR A 145 2.22 15.82 -17.31
N GLN A 146 1.76 16.96 -17.84
CA GLN A 146 2.04 18.29 -17.31
C GLN A 146 0.75 18.95 -16.84
N GLY A 147 0.84 19.81 -15.83
CA GLY A 147 -0.31 20.50 -15.25
C GLY A 147 -0.83 19.83 -13.98
N SER A 148 -2.04 20.20 -13.60
CA SER A 148 -2.75 19.69 -12.42
C SER A 148 -4.24 19.84 -12.65
N THR A 149 -5.04 18.92 -12.17
CA THR A 149 -6.49 19.12 -12.17
C THR A 149 -6.89 20.22 -11.19
N LYS A 150 -8.01 20.87 -11.44
CA LYS A 150 -8.51 21.95 -10.59
C LYS A 150 -8.75 21.49 -9.15
N ALA A 151 -8.31 22.30 -8.19
CA ALA A 151 -8.59 22.11 -6.77
C ALA A 151 -10.11 22.11 -6.50
N GLU A 152 -10.54 21.36 -5.50
CA GLU A 152 -11.93 21.21 -5.05
C GLU A 152 -12.87 20.54 -6.07
N TYR A 153 -12.33 19.93 -7.12
CA TYR A 153 -13.15 19.19 -8.10
C TYR A 153 -13.44 17.75 -7.69
N TRP A 154 -12.66 17.15 -6.78
CA TRP A 154 -12.90 15.82 -6.22
C TRP A 154 -13.15 14.77 -7.32
N GLU A 155 -14.23 13.99 -7.24
CA GLU A 155 -14.62 13.01 -8.25
C GLU A 155 -14.97 13.59 -9.64
N HIS A 156 -15.09 14.92 -9.76
CA HIS A 156 -15.42 15.62 -11.00
C HIS A 156 -14.19 16.10 -11.78
N LEU A 157 -13.04 15.45 -11.60
CA LEU A 157 -11.81 15.73 -12.34
C LEU A 157 -12.05 15.83 -13.85
N LEU A 158 -11.39 16.79 -14.49
CA LEU A 158 -11.35 16.94 -15.94
C LEU A 158 -9.99 16.47 -16.44
N GLN A 159 -9.96 15.48 -17.34
CA GLN A 159 -8.70 14.94 -17.87
C GLN A 159 -7.95 15.98 -18.72
N ASP A 160 -8.69 16.90 -19.36
CA ASP A 160 -8.14 17.95 -20.22
C ASP A 160 -7.25 18.96 -19.46
N ASP A 161 -7.32 18.98 -18.11
CA ASP A 161 -6.42 19.77 -17.27
C ASP A 161 -4.98 19.20 -17.25
N LEU A 162 -4.77 17.98 -17.75
CA LEU A 162 -3.48 17.29 -17.77
C LEU A 162 -3.02 17.05 -19.22
N ALA A 163 -1.95 17.74 -19.62
CA ALA A 163 -1.38 17.59 -20.95
C ALA A 163 -0.49 16.33 -21.02
N PRO A 164 -0.83 15.31 -21.84
CA PRO A 164 -0.07 14.07 -21.91
C PRO A 164 1.29 14.26 -22.61
N LEU A 165 2.32 13.58 -22.10
CA LEU A 165 3.62 13.44 -22.74
C LEU A 165 3.98 11.96 -22.86
N TYR A 166 4.26 11.49 -24.07
CA TYR A 166 4.63 10.09 -24.29
C TYR A 166 6.04 9.78 -23.77
N LEU A 167 6.17 8.71 -22.98
CA LEU A 167 7.44 8.24 -22.40
C LEU A 167 8.00 7.00 -23.11
N GLY A 168 7.21 6.35 -23.96
CA GLY A 168 7.53 5.02 -24.50
C GLY A 168 6.94 3.90 -23.66
N SER A 169 6.79 2.72 -24.27
CA SER A 169 6.30 1.53 -23.58
C SER A 169 7.30 1.04 -22.54
N GLN A 170 6.82 0.87 -21.31
CA GLN A 170 7.59 0.33 -20.19
C GLN A 170 7.01 -1.02 -19.81
N LYS A 171 7.87 -2.04 -19.71
CA LYS A 171 7.48 -3.35 -19.17
C LYS A 171 8.00 -3.47 -17.76
N MET A 172 7.07 -3.46 -16.81
CA MET A 172 7.35 -3.66 -15.40
C MET A 172 6.14 -4.35 -14.80
N GLU A 173 6.35 -5.46 -14.10
CA GLU A 173 5.24 -6.20 -13.50
C GLU A 173 5.37 -6.20 -11.99
N ASP A 174 4.27 -5.93 -11.29
CA ASP A 174 4.18 -5.97 -9.84
C ASP A 174 2.88 -6.68 -9.42
N ARG A 175 2.88 -7.31 -8.24
CA ARG A 175 1.64 -7.83 -7.62
C ARG A 175 0.96 -6.76 -6.77
N LEU A 176 1.76 -5.91 -6.13
CA LEU A 176 1.32 -4.85 -5.24
C LEU A 176 1.88 -3.52 -5.75
N PHE A 177 1.00 -2.56 -6.02
CA PHE A 177 1.39 -1.32 -6.71
C PHE A 177 0.55 -0.12 -6.25
N ILE A 178 0.94 1.08 -6.67
CA ILE A 178 0.10 2.29 -6.56
C ILE A 178 -0.50 2.64 -7.92
N LEU A 179 -1.65 3.31 -7.94
CA LEU A 179 -2.35 3.65 -9.18
C LEU A 179 -1.53 4.61 -10.07
N SER A 180 -1.71 4.53 -11.38
CA SER A 180 -1.30 5.58 -12.32
C SER A 180 -2.30 6.75 -12.34
N VAL A 181 -1.96 7.86 -13.00
CA VAL A 181 -2.92 8.95 -13.24
C VAL A 181 -4.13 8.48 -14.06
N ASP A 182 -3.92 7.61 -15.06
CA ASP A 182 -5.01 7.06 -15.88
C ASP A 182 -5.96 6.18 -15.05
N GLU A 183 -5.40 5.33 -14.19
CA GLU A 183 -6.18 4.52 -13.25
C GLU A 183 -6.89 5.39 -12.21
N ALA A 184 -6.20 6.40 -11.68
CA ALA A 184 -6.82 7.34 -10.75
C ALA A 184 -8.01 8.07 -11.38
N TYR A 185 -7.88 8.51 -12.64
CA TYR A 185 -8.98 9.12 -13.37
C TYR A 185 -10.14 8.14 -13.61
N ARG A 186 -9.84 6.91 -14.04
CA ARG A 186 -10.82 5.84 -14.24
C ARG A 186 -11.60 5.55 -12.95
N TYR A 187 -10.92 5.51 -11.82
CA TYR A 187 -11.48 5.17 -10.51
C TYR A 187 -11.73 6.40 -9.61
N ARG A 188 -11.87 7.60 -10.18
CA ARG A 188 -12.01 8.88 -9.45
C ARG A 188 -13.09 8.89 -8.36
N ASN A 189 -14.14 8.09 -8.53
CA ASN A 189 -15.22 7.92 -7.55
C ASN A 189 -14.80 7.22 -6.24
N TRP A 190 -13.58 6.69 -6.16
CA TRP A 190 -13.02 5.95 -5.01
C TRP A 190 -11.85 6.67 -4.32
N LEU A 191 -11.24 7.67 -4.96
CA LEU A 191 -9.98 8.27 -4.50
C LEU A 191 -10.08 8.94 -3.12
N TRP A 192 -11.23 9.51 -2.79
CA TRP A 192 -11.47 10.18 -1.49
C TRP A 192 -12.48 9.44 -0.61
N LYS A 193 -12.74 8.14 -0.87
CA LYS A 193 -13.60 7.28 -0.04
C LYS A 193 -12.76 6.24 0.69
N PHE A 194 -12.89 6.21 2.00
CA PHE A 194 -12.12 5.35 2.90
C PHE A 194 -13.06 4.54 3.80
N HIS A 195 -12.60 3.36 4.23
CA HIS A 195 -13.34 2.48 5.15
C HIS A 195 -14.80 2.16 4.75
N GLY A 196 -15.12 2.15 3.46
CA GLY A 196 -16.45 1.78 2.96
C GLY A 196 -17.48 2.90 3.00
N ALA A 197 -17.03 4.13 3.21
CA ALA A 197 -17.90 5.29 3.18
C ALA A 197 -18.59 5.45 1.81
N LYS A 198 -19.90 5.75 1.84
CA LYS A 198 -20.68 6.06 0.64
C LYS A 198 -20.36 7.45 0.08
N LYS A 199 -19.98 8.38 0.95
CA LYS A 199 -19.57 9.75 0.63
C LYS A 199 -18.07 9.89 0.82
N ARG A 200 -17.46 10.89 0.18
CA ARG A 200 -16.05 11.24 0.44
C ARG A 200 -15.84 11.56 1.92
N ASN A 201 -14.70 11.14 2.44
CA ASN A 201 -14.28 11.31 3.84
C ASN A 201 -12.74 11.41 3.96
N PRO A 202 -12.07 12.25 3.15
CA PRO A 202 -10.60 12.36 3.14
C PRO A 202 -10.01 12.79 4.48
N GLU A 203 -10.75 13.57 5.28
CA GLU A 203 -10.36 14.04 6.60
C GLU A 203 -10.03 12.89 7.58
N THR A 204 -10.60 11.70 7.35
CA THR A 204 -10.29 10.51 8.16
C THR A 204 -8.87 9.99 7.96
N GLN A 205 -8.20 10.39 6.88
CA GLN A 205 -6.84 9.99 6.54
C GLN A 205 -5.83 11.12 6.72
N ILE A 206 -6.29 12.37 6.84
CA ILE A 206 -5.41 13.53 6.90
C ILE A 206 -4.75 13.60 8.28
N GLY A 207 -3.43 13.71 8.29
CA GLY A 207 -2.59 13.85 9.48
C GLY A 207 -1.25 14.50 9.13
N GLU A 208 -0.34 14.54 10.10
CA GLU A 208 0.97 15.18 9.95
C GLU A 208 1.77 14.62 8.77
N PHE A 209 1.83 13.29 8.64
CA PHE A 209 2.56 12.57 7.59
C PHE A 209 1.66 11.99 6.49
N CYS A 210 0.43 12.52 6.36
CA CYS A 210 -0.54 12.07 5.37
C CYS A 210 -1.49 13.22 4.96
N LYS A 211 -1.26 13.82 3.79
CA LYS A 211 -2.07 14.87 3.15
C LYS A 211 -2.45 14.49 1.73
N GLY A 212 -1.94 13.36 1.25
CA GLY A 212 -2.06 12.87 -0.10
C GLY A 212 -1.47 11.48 -0.21
N TYR A 213 -1.59 10.85 -1.38
CA TYR A 213 -0.89 9.62 -1.67
C TYR A 213 -0.32 9.59 -3.08
N TRP A 214 0.83 8.92 -3.23
CA TRP A 214 1.56 8.83 -4.48
C TRP A 214 0.78 8.09 -5.56
N LEU A 215 0.91 8.58 -6.80
CA LEU A 215 0.61 7.87 -8.03
C LEU A 215 1.93 7.50 -8.72
N ARG A 216 1.92 6.49 -9.59
CA ARG A 216 3.14 6.02 -10.30
C ARG A 216 3.47 6.78 -11.59
N THR A 217 2.78 7.88 -11.87
CA THR A 217 2.97 8.66 -13.11
C THR A 217 3.80 9.91 -12.83
N PRO A 218 4.94 10.13 -13.53
CA PRO A 218 5.77 11.31 -13.36
C PRO A 218 5.14 12.58 -13.95
N CYS A 219 5.52 13.73 -13.41
CA CYS A 219 5.26 15.03 -14.04
C CYS A 219 6.39 15.35 -15.02
N GLY A 220 6.06 15.50 -16.31
CA GLY A 220 7.05 15.70 -17.36
C GLY A 220 7.83 14.42 -17.70
N LYS A 221 8.93 14.12 -17.00
CA LYS A 221 9.82 12.99 -17.32
C LYS A 221 10.12 12.12 -16.11
N ALA A 222 10.40 10.82 -16.32
CA ALA A 222 10.70 9.87 -15.25
C ALA A 222 11.92 10.29 -14.39
N GLU A 223 12.98 10.80 -15.02
CA GLU A 223 14.15 11.35 -14.33
C GLU A 223 13.90 12.72 -13.67
N GLY A 224 12.65 13.17 -13.64
CA GLY A 224 12.23 14.43 -13.05
C GLY A 224 12.24 14.40 -11.52
N THR A 225 11.87 15.53 -10.93
CA THR A 225 11.81 15.71 -9.47
C THR A 225 10.39 15.78 -8.93
N GLU A 226 9.39 15.60 -9.80
CA GLU A 226 7.98 15.71 -9.45
C GLU A 226 7.19 14.51 -9.99
N ILE A 227 6.30 14.00 -9.16
CA ILE A 227 5.42 12.88 -9.47
C ILE A 227 4.00 13.22 -9.01
N TYR A 228 2.99 12.67 -9.67
CA TYR A 228 1.60 12.97 -9.31
C TYR A 228 1.20 12.34 -7.98
N ILE A 229 0.34 13.05 -7.27
CA ILE A 229 -0.37 12.58 -6.09
C ILE A 229 -1.87 12.77 -6.27
N VAL A 230 -2.65 12.01 -5.51
CA VAL A 230 -4.00 12.44 -5.12
C VAL A 230 -3.85 13.29 -3.87
N ASP A 231 -4.24 14.56 -3.96
CA ASP A 231 -4.26 15.50 -2.85
C ASP A 231 -5.56 15.32 -2.06
N LEU A 232 -5.45 14.92 -0.79
CA LEU A 232 -6.61 14.73 0.09
C LEU A 232 -7.11 16.04 0.68
N VAL A 233 -6.24 17.05 0.77
CA VAL A 233 -6.55 18.37 1.33
C VAL A 233 -7.30 19.21 0.31
N ASN A 234 -6.77 19.29 -0.91
CA ASN A 234 -7.30 20.13 -1.98
C ASN A 234 -8.22 19.39 -2.94
N GLY A 235 -8.38 18.07 -2.82
CA GLY A 235 -9.34 17.31 -3.61
C GLY A 235 -9.03 17.29 -5.11
N ASN A 236 -7.76 17.19 -5.49
CA ASN A 236 -7.31 17.16 -6.89
C ASN A 236 -6.16 16.19 -7.15
N ILE A 237 -5.75 16.06 -8.41
CA ILE A 237 -4.56 15.35 -8.85
C ILE A 237 -3.53 16.39 -9.29
N ARG A 238 -2.38 16.42 -8.63
CA ARG A 238 -1.34 17.42 -8.91
C ARG A 238 0.06 16.83 -8.74
N PRO A 239 1.09 17.46 -9.33
CA PRO A 239 2.48 17.14 -9.07
C PRO A 239 2.85 17.46 -7.62
N GLU A 240 3.76 16.66 -7.07
CA GLU A 240 4.39 16.83 -5.78
C GLU A 240 5.88 16.44 -5.89
N LYS A 241 6.74 17.08 -5.10
CA LYS A 241 8.18 16.80 -5.17
C LYS A 241 8.50 15.44 -4.58
N VAL A 242 9.37 14.68 -5.27
CA VAL A 242 9.75 13.30 -4.89
C VAL A 242 10.56 13.23 -3.59
N SER A 243 11.18 14.34 -3.20
CA SER A 243 11.92 14.51 -1.96
C SER A 243 11.53 15.82 -1.27
N VAL A 244 11.46 15.76 0.06
CA VAL A 244 11.46 16.96 0.90
C VAL A 244 12.87 17.54 0.80
N ARG A 245 12.99 18.79 0.30
CA ARG A 245 14.26 19.50 0.48
C ARG A 245 14.40 19.73 1.98
N GLU A 246 15.55 19.38 2.55
CA GLU A 246 15.95 19.82 3.89
C GLU A 246 15.50 21.27 4.05
N GLN A 247 14.53 21.51 4.92
CA GLN A 247 14.22 22.88 5.28
C GLN A 247 15.50 23.41 5.93
N LYS A 248 16.17 24.36 5.27
CA LYS A 248 17.29 25.07 5.89
C LYS A 248 16.75 25.64 7.18
N SER A 249 17.18 25.05 8.30
CA SER A 249 16.84 25.51 9.64
C SER A 249 17.11 27.01 9.70
N GLY A 250 16.04 27.80 9.79
CA GLY A 250 16.17 29.19 10.21
C GLY A 250 16.86 29.18 11.57
N LYS A 251 17.88 30.03 11.75
CA LYS A 251 18.64 30.13 13.00
C LYS A 251 17.68 30.16 14.19
N GLY A 252 17.65 29.09 15.00
CA GLY A 252 17.03 29.10 16.33
C GLY A 252 15.78 28.24 16.56
N MET A 253 15.34 27.38 15.63
CA MET A 253 14.34 26.35 15.94
C MET A 253 14.89 24.97 15.56
N GLU A 254 15.23 24.16 16.57
CA GLU A 254 15.38 22.70 16.40
C GLU A 254 14.02 22.15 15.97
N GLN A 255 13.88 21.88 14.67
CA GLN A 255 12.80 21.02 14.20
C GLN A 255 13.18 19.57 14.49
N ASP A 256 12.18 18.78 14.85
CA ASP A 256 12.31 17.33 15.00
C ASP A 256 12.91 16.71 13.72
N GLU A 257 13.89 15.81 13.87
CA GLU A 257 14.56 15.12 12.76
C GLU A 257 13.55 14.35 11.89
N GLU A 258 12.48 13.82 12.48
CA GLU A 258 11.40 13.15 11.73
C GLU A 258 10.74 14.11 10.73
N ILE A 259 10.44 15.35 11.15
CA ILE A 259 9.77 16.35 10.32
C ILE A 259 10.67 16.82 9.17
N LYS A 260 11.99 16.85 9.36
CA LYS A 260 12.94 17.32 8.33
C LYS A 260 12.98 16.41 7.12
N VAL A 261 12.86 15.10 7.34
CA VAL A 261 13.09 14.09 6.29
C VAL A 261 11.82 13.38 5.83
N THR A 262 10.75 13.46 6.61
CA THR A 262 9.48 12.76 6.33
C THR A 262 8.49 13.68 5.62
N GLY A 263 8.14 13.29 4.41
CA GLY A 263 7.12 13.97 3.62
C GLY A 263 5.71 13.79 4.19
N THR A 264 4.76 14.46 3.56
CA THR A 264 3.34 14.39 3.94
C THR A 264 2.53 13.52 3.00
N THR A 265 3.17 12.75 2.12
CA THR A 265 2.47 11.95 1.11
C THR A 265 2.66 10.48 1.40
N GLY A 266 1.56 9.80 1.69
CA GLY A 266 1.53 8.37 1.99
C GLY A 266 1.42 7.50 0.74
N VAL A 267 1.10 6.23 0.97
CA VAL A 267 0.96 5.20 -0.07
C VAL A 267 -0.43 4.57 0.04
N ARG A 268 -1.16 4.50 -1.07
CA ARG A 268 -2.44 3.78 -1.15
C ARG A 268 -2.30 2.60 -2.11
N PRO A 269 -1.90 1.42 -1.60
CA PRO A 269 -1.60 0.29 -2.46
C PRO A 269 -2.85 -0.35 -3.05
N ALA A 270 -2.66 -1.03 -4.17
CA ALA A 270 -3.65 -1.81 -4.89
C ALA A 270 -3.02 -3.11 -5.41
N PHE A 271 -3.87 -4.11 -5.65
CA PHE A 271 -3.49 -5.38 -6.27
C PHE A 271 -4.69 -6.00 -6.99
N VAL A 272 -4.45 -7.03 -7.78
CA VAL A 272 -5.50 -7.68 -8.59
C VAL A 272 -5.62 -9.15 -8.21
N LEU A 273 -6.83 -9.60 -7.88
CA LEU A 273 -7.13 -11.02 -7.66
C LEU A 273 -7.78 -11.63 -8.90
N PRO A 274 -7.56 -12.92 -9.19
CA PRO A 274 -8.26 -13.62 -10.26
C PRO A 274 -9.78 -13.56 -10.10
N GLN A 275 -10.47 -13.27 -11.21
CA GLN A 275 -11.92 -13.41 -11.38
C GLN A 275 -12.18 -14.76 -12.04
N ARG A 276 -12.96 -15.63 -11.39
CA ARG A 276 -13.29 -16.97 -11.87
C ARG A 276 -14.78 -17.24 -11.80
#